data_AF-A0A353FF06-F1
#
_entry.id   AF-A0A353FF06-F1
#
_cell.length_a   1.000
_cell.length_b   1.000
_cell.length_c   1.000
_cell.angle_alpha   90.00
_cell.angle_beta   90.00
_cell.angle_gamma   90.00
#
_symmetry.space_group_name_H-M   'P 1'
#
loop_
_entity.id
_entity.type
_entity.pdbx_description
1 polymer ?
#
loop_
_entity_poly.entity_id
_entity_poly.type
_entity_poly.pdbx_seq_one_letter_code
_entity_poly.pdbx_strand_id
1 'polypeptide(L)' 'MSAQLIPILSKQLNLPSRSVQNTLTLLDEGATVPFISRYRKEMTGSLDEVQVGNVKEAYQRLQELLKRRQSILESIR' A
#
# COMPACT_ATOMS: atom_id res chain seq x y z
N MET A 1 3.54 -0.42 11.98
CA MET A 1 2.65 -1.42 11.35
C MET A 1 2.85 -1.55 9.84
N SER A 2 3.07 -0.46 9.09
CA SER A 2 3.24 -0.48 7.62
C SER A 2 4.38 -1.38 7.12
N ALA A 3 5.51 -1.46 7.84
CA ALA A 3 6.68 -2.24 7.44
C ALA A 3 6.41 -3.75 7.23
N GLN A 4 5.47 -4.35 7.98
CA GLN A 4 5.14 -5.77 7.84
C GLN A 4 4.17 -6.05 6.66
N LEU A 5 3.51 -5.01 6.15
CA LEU A 5 2.54 -5.13 5.04
C LEU A 5 3.23 -5.06 3.67
N ILE A 6 4.35 -4.35 3.58
CA ILE A 6 5.15 -4.21 2.37
C ILE A 6 5.50 -5.58 1.71
N PRO A 7 6.07 -6.57 2.42
CA PRO A 7 6.41 -7.85 1.79
C PRO A 7 5.17 -8.64 1.34
N ILE A 8 4.04 -8.49 2.03
CA ILE A 8 2.77 -9.14 1.65
C ILE A 8 2.26 -8.53 0.35
N LEU A 9 2.19 -7.19 0.28
CA LEU A 9 1.75 -6.45 -0.89
C LEU A 9 2.69 -6.65 -2.09
N SER A 10 3.99 -6.67 -1.86
CA SER A 10 5.00 -6.96 -2.88
C SER A 10 4.76 -8.31 -3.53
N LYS A 11 4.54 -9.37 -2.74
CA LYS A 11 4.20 -10.70 -3.26
C LYS A 11 2.84 -10.73 -3.95
N GLN A 12 1.81 -10.11 -3.36
CA GLN A 12 0.45 -10.16 -3.89
C GLN A 12 0.32 -9.43 -5.24
N LEU A 13 1.01 -8.30 -5.39
CA LEU A 13 0.96 -7.46 -6.59
C LEU A 13 2.09 -7.77 -7.58
N ASN A 14 3.01 -8.68 -7.22
CA ASN A 14 4.22 -8.98 -7.98
C ASN A 14 5.04 -7.71 -8.29
N LEU A 15 5.18 -6.81 -7.30
CA LEU A 15 5.90 -5.56 -7.41
C LEU A 15 7.12 -5.54 -6.47
N PRO A 16 8.20 -4.81 -6.81
CA PRO A 16 9.32 -4.65 -5.90
C PRO A 16 8.90 -4.01 -4.57
N SER A 17 9.38 -4.55 -3.44
CA SER A 17 9.10 -3.99 -2.10
C SER A 17 9.41 -2.49 -2.01
N ARG A 18 10.47 -2.04 -2.68
CA ARG A 18 10.85 -0.62 -2.73
C ARG A 18 9.80 0.24 -3.44
N SER A 19 9.26 -0.24 -4.56
CA SER A 19 8.19 0.43 -5.31
C SER A 19 6.92 0.55 -4.48
N VAL A 20 6.53 -0.54 -3.80
CA VAL A 20 5.39 -0.55 -2.87
C VAL A 20 5.62 0.42 -1.72
N GLN A 21 6.79 0.36 -1.07
CA GLN A 21 7.15 1.24 0.05
C GLN A 21 7.05 2.71 -0.35
N ASN A 22 7.70 3.11 -1.45
CA ASN A 22 7.69 4.50 -1.90
C ASN A 22 6.29 4.98 -2.29
N THR A 23 5.51 4.09 -2.91
CA THR A 23 4.10 4.39 -3.24
C THR A 23 3.28 4.63 -1.98
N LEU A 24 3.43 3.78 -0.96
CA LEU A 24 2.74 3.95 0.32
C LEU A 24 3.18 5.23 1.05
N THR A 25 4.48 5.54 1.07
CA THR A 25 4.99 6.80 1.64
C THR A 25 4.34 8.01 0.98
N LEU A 26 4.27 8.04 -0.36
CA LEU A 26 3.63 9.15 -1.08
C LEU A 26 2.12 9.24 -0.78
N LEU A 27 1.44 8.10 -0.67
CA LEU A 27 0.02 8.05 -0.30
C LEU A 27 -0.21 8.55 1.13
N ASP A 28 0.66 8.18 2.07
CA ASP A 28 0.63 8.64 3.47
C ASP A 28 0.92 10.16 3.58
N GLU A 29 1.76 10.71 2.69
CA GLU A 29 2.00 12.14 2.53
C GLU A 29 0.81 12.90 1.87
N GLY A 30 -0.25 12.19 1.48
CA GLY A 30 -1.45 12.77 0.88
C GLY A 30 -1.42 12.90 -0.64
N ALA A 31 -0.42 12.32 -1.32
CA ALA A 31 -0.40 12.28 -2.77
C ALA A 31 -1.53 11.39 -3.33
N THR A 32 -2.06 11.76 -4.49
CA THR A 32 -3.14 11.01 -5.15
C THR A 32 -2.60 10.04 -6.19
N VAL A 33 -3.37 9.01 -6.54
CA VAL A 33 -2.99 8.02 -7.57
C VAL A 33 -2.62 8.69 -8.91
N PRO A 34 -3.43 9.64 -9.45
CA PRO A 34 -3.07 10.33 -10.70
C PRO A 34 -1.82 11.22 -10.56
N PHE A 35 -1.57 11.79 -9.38
CA PHE A 35 -0.37 12.59 -9.14
C PHE A 35 0.87 11.71 -9.11
N ILE A 36 0.83 10.58 -8.41
CA ILE A 36 1.95 9.66 -8.28
C ILE A 36 2.30 9.07 -9.66
N SER A 37 1.29 8.57 -10.38
CA SER A 37 1.48 7.95 -11.69
C SER A 37 1.95 8.93 -12.76
N ARG A 38 1.80 10.24 -12.58
CA ARG A 38 2.26 11.27 -13.55
C ARG A 38 3.57 11.94 -13.15
N TYR A 39 3.74 12.29 -11.88
CA TYR A 39 4.81 13.18 -11.40
C TYR A 39 5.83 12.50 -10.48
N ARG A 40 5.60 11.24 -10.08
CA ARG A 40 6.47 10.49 -9.15
C ARG A 40 6.84 9.09 -9.66
N LYS A 41 6.77 8.87 -10.98
CA LYS A 41 7.15 7.59 -11.63
C LYS A 41 8.53 7.10 -11.21
N GLU A 42 9.54 7.96 -11.29
CA GLU A 42 10.92 7.59 -10.91
C GLU A 42 11.04 7.11 -9.46
N MET A 43 10.28 7.72 -8.55
CA MET A 43 10.30 7.33 -7.14
C MET A 43 9.60 5.99 -6.90
N THR A 44 8.58 5.63 -7.68
CA THR A 44 7.87 4.35 -7.54
C THR A 44 8.48 3.22 -8.37
N GLY A 45 9.51 3.49 -9.19
CA GLY A 45 10.06 2.49 -10.13
C GLY A 45 9.19 2.36 -11.38
N SER A 46 8.64 3.47 -11.84
CA SER A 46 7.82 3.62 -13.05
C SER A 46 6.49 2.90 -13.01
N LEU A 47 5.85 2.82 -11.83
CA LEU A 47 4.51 2.27 -11.71
C LEU A 47 3.49 3.12 -12.49
N ASP A 48 2.60 2.44 -13.20
CA ASP A 48 1.47 3.08 -13.88
C ASP A 48 0.29 3.35 -12.92
N GLU A 49 -0.72 4.06 -13.41
CA GLU A 49 -1.89 4.46 -12.62
C GLU A 49 -2.67 3.27 -12.05
N VAL A 50 -2.77 2.17 -12.82
CA VAL A 50 -3.46 0.95 -12.38
C VAL A 50 -2.65 0.27 -11.28
N GLN A 51 -1.33 0.16 -11.45
CA GLN A 51 -0.44 -0.42 -10.44
C GLN A 51 -0.47 0.37 -9.12
N VAL A 52 -0.39 1.70 -9.19
CA VAL A 52 -0.48 2.57 -8.00
C VAL A 52 -1.86 2.44 -7.34
N GLY A 53 -2.92 2.37 -8.14
CA GLY A 53 -4.29 2.12 -7.66
C GLY A 53 -4.41 0.79 -6.92
N ASN A 54 -3.87 -0.29 -7.50
CA ASN A 54 -3.87 -1.62 -6.90
C ASN A 54 -3.11 -1.66 -5.57
N VAL A 55 -1.97 -0.96 -5.47
CA VAL A 55 -1.22 -0.82 -4.20
C VAL A 55 -2.10 -0.16 -3.13
N LYS A 56 -2.77 0.95 -3.47
CA LYS A 56 -3.66 1.67 -2.55
C LYS A 56 -4.80 0.78 -2.07
N GLU A 57 -5.53 0.14 -2.97
CA GLU A 57 -6.69 -0.70 -2.64
C GLU A 57 -6.27 -1.90 -1.78
N ALA A 58 -5.21 -2.62 -2.18
CA ALA A 58 -4.73 -3.77 -1.44
C ALA A 58 -4.24 -3.39 -0.03
N TYR A 59 -3.59 -2.23 0.12
CA TYR A 59 -3.18 -1.71 1.43
C TYR A 59 -4.38 -1.40 2.32
N GLN A 60 -5.39 -0.69 1.79
CA GLN A 60 -6.60 -0.35 2.55
C GLN A 60 -7.32 -1.61 3.03
N ARG A 61 -7.52 -2.59 2.13
CA ARG A 61 -8.15 -3.87 2.46
C ARG A 61 -7.40 -4.62 3.56
N LEU A 62 -6.07 -4.62 3.50
CA LEU A 62 -5.23 -5.29 4.49
C LEU A 62 -5.29 -4.58 5.85
N GLN A 63 -5.34 -3.26 5.87
CA GLN A 63 -5.54 -2.49 7.10
C GLN A 63 -6.90 -2.77 7.75
N GLU A 64 -7.98 -2.81 6.96
CA GLU A 64 -9.32 -3.16 7.47
C GLU A 64 -9.35 -4.57 8.08
N LEU A 65 -8.72 -5.54 7.42
CA LEU A 65 -8.62 -6.90 7.92
C LEU A 65 -7.86 -6.97 9.26
N LEU A 66 -6.75 -6.24 9.38
CA LEU A 66 -5.99 -6.15 10.63
C LEU A 66 -6.78 -5.45 11.74
N LYS A 67 -7.50 -4.38 11.41
CA LYS A 67 -8.37 -3.69 12.36
C LYS A 67 -9.47 -4.61 12.87
N ARG A 68 -10.12 -5.37 11.98
CA ARG A 68 -11.14 -6.36 12.37
C ARG A 68 -10.56 -7.47 13.24
N ARG A 69 -9.38 -7.97 12.90
CA ARG A 69 -8.67 -8.96 13.72
C ARG A 69 -8.40 -8.41 15.13
N GLN A 70 -7.93 -7.17 15.23
CA GLN A 70 -7.67 -6.53 16.51
C GLN A 70 -8.94 -6.40 17.34
N SER A 71 -10.04 -5.93 16.76
CA SER A 71 -11.32 -5.80 17.46
C SER A 71 -11.88 -7.12 17.96
N ILE A 72 -11.70 -8.22 17.20
CA ILE A 72 -12.10 -9.57 17.65
C ILE A 72 -11.26 -10.00 18.86
N LEU A 73 -9.94 -9.79 18.81
CA LEU A 73 -9.05 -10.14 19.93
C LEU A 73 -9.39 -9.34 21.20
N GLU A 74 -9.75 -8.06 21.05
CA GLU A 74 -10.21 -7.23 22.16
C GLU A 74 -11.55 -7.69 22.72
N SER A 75 -12.48 -8.16 21.88
CA SER A 75 -13.79 -8.64 22.32
C SER A 75 -13.77 -9.98 23.07
N ILE A 76 -12.67 -10.74 22.97
CA ILE A 76 -12.51 -12.04 23.65
C ILE A 76 -11.74 -11.87 24.98
N ARG A 77 -11.09 -10.71 25.18
CA ARG A 77 -10.32 -10.40 26.39
C ARG A 77 -11.21 -9.89 27.51
#